data_AF-A0A6L5YI80-F1
#
_entry.id   AF-A0A6L5YI80-F1
#
_cell.length_a   1.000
_cell.length_b   1.000
_cell.length_c   1.000
_cell.angle_alpha   90.00
_cell.angle_beta   90.00
_cell.angle_gamma   90.00
#
_symmetry.space_group_name_H-M   'P 1'
#
loop_
_entity.id
_entity.type
_entity.pdbx_description
1 polymer ?
#
loop_
_entity_poly.entity_id
_entity_poly.type
_entity_poly.pdbx_seq_one_letter_code
_entity_poly.pdbx_strand_id
1 'polypeptide(L)'
;MAEITKWVKKIWKNRTTEFPTRRTLMKEDGSSEIVTVTRNEGTVSEEGDAFDADTMNNLEERIDAGFAELNGNLTYSTEETICGKWIDGSNIYRVVKQVTSNINTNIVAMSL
;
A
#
# COMPACT_ATOMS: atom_id res chain seq x y z
N MET A 1 -0.99 -10.03 -23.48
CA MET A 1 -0.17 -9.26 -22.52
C MET A 1 -1.14 -8.59 -21.56
N ALA A 2 -1.19 -9.02 -20.30
CA ALA A 2 -2.03 -8.33 -19.32
C ALA A 2 -1.32 -7.04 -18.91
N GLU A 3 -1.99 -5.89 -19.00
CA GLU A 3 -1.48 -4.66 -18.42
C GLU A 3 -1.39 -4.85 -16.90
N ILE A 4 -0.18 -4.77 -16.35
CA ILE A 4 0.00 -4.66 -14.91
C ILE A 4 -0.36 -3.22 -14.56
N THR A 5 -1.62 -2.99 -14.27
CA THR A 5 -2.07 -1.70 -13.73
C THR A 5 -1.55 -1.54 -12.31
N LYS A 6 -0.97 -0.37 -12.02
CA LYS A 6 -0.47 0.01 -10.69
C LYS A 6 -1.53 -0.26 -9.61
N TRP A 7 -1.10 -0.82 -8.48
CA TRP A 7 -1.96 -1.01 -7.30
C TRP A 7 -2.61 0.31 -6.88
N VAL A 8 -3.93 0.29 -6.67
CA VAL A 8 -4.72 1.41 -6.15
C VAL A 8 -5.57 0.89 -5.01
N LYS A 9 -5.38 1.47 -3.82
CA LYS A 9 -6.15 1.11 -2.62
C LYS A 9 -7.64 1.35 -2.85
N LYS A 10 -8.46 0.31 -2.69
CA LYS A 10 -9.92 0.45 -2.69
C LYS A 10 -10.40 0.92 -1.30
N ILE A 11 -11.44 1.75 -1.26
CA ILE A 11 -12.15 2.09 -0.02
C ILE A 11 -13.52 1.43 -0.07
N TRP A 12 -13.75 0.52 0.87
CA TRP A 12 -15.00 -0.22 1.04
C TRP A 12 -15.96 0.59 1.91
N LYS A 13 -17.26 0.56 1.58
CA LYS A 13 -18.32 1.27 2.31
C LYS A 13 -19.42 0.33 2.80
N ASN A 14 -19.95 0.60 3.99
CA ASN A 14 -21.08 -0.16 4.53
C ASN A 14 -22.41 0.39 3.99
N ARG A 15 -23.35 -0.49 3.63
CA ARG A 15 -24.68 -0.08 3.17
C ARG A 15 -25.49 0.39 4.37
N THR A 16 -25.96 1.63 4.31
CA THR A 16 -26.78 2.23 5.37
C THR A 16 -28.14 2.62 4.81
N THR A 17 -29.19 2.13 5.46
CA THR A 17 -30.59 2.35 5.10
C THR A 17 -31.41 2.65 6.34
N GLU A 18 -32.53 3.34 6.17
CA GLU A 18 -33.40 3.72 7.30
C GLU A 18 -33.92 2.53 8.12
N PHE A 19 -34.24 1.39 7.48
CA PHE A 19 -34.73 0.19 8.16
C PHE A 19 -34.07 -1.12 7.65
N PRO A 20 -32.81 -1.43 8.02
CA PRO A 20 -32.02 -2.53 7.44
C PRO A 20 -32.63 -3.94 7.61
N THR A 21 -33.44 -4.14 8.64
CA THR A 21 -34.00 -5.45 9.00
C THR A 21 -35.45 -5.63 8.53
N ARG A 22 -36.10 -4.58 8.03
CA ARG A 22 -37.53 -4.59 7.70
C ARG A 22 -37.79 -5.31 6.37
N ARG A 23 -38.75 -6.22 6.40
CA ARG A 23 -39.23 -6.99 5.24
C ARG A 23 -40.75 -6.90 5.19
N THR A 24 -41.32 -6.77 4.00
CA THR A 24 -42.77 -6.81 3.80
C THR A 24 -43.17 -8.23 3.39
N LEU A 25 -44.23 -8.76 3.99
CA LEU A 25 -44.83 -10.05 3.65
C LEU A 25 -46.29 -9.80 3.27
N MET A 26 -46.76 -10.38 2.16
CA MET A 26 -48.15 -10.25 1.74
C MET A 26 -48.68 -11.58 1.21
N LYS A 27 -49.67 -12.15 1.91
CA LYS A 27 -50.64 -13.12 1.39
C LYS A 27 -51.96 -12.97 2.16
N GLU A 28 -53.08 -13.12 1.44
CA GLU A 28 -54.43 -12.85 1.96
C GLU A 28 -55.26 -14.13 2.18
N ASP A 29 -54.80 -15.32 1.76
CA ASP A 29 -55.68 -16.50 1.56
C ASP A 29 -55.26 -17.83 2.22
N GLY A 30 -54.11 -17.90 2.90
CA GLY A 30 -53.69 -19.09 3.65
C GLY A 30 -53.11 -20.25 2.82
N SER A 31 -52.83 -20.08 1.52
CA SER A 31 -52.17 -21.10 0.69
C SER A 31 -50.64 -21.13 0.84
N SER A 32 -50.03 -22.31 0.64
CA SER A 32 -48.58 -22.48 0.60
C SER A 32 -48.04 -22.28 -0.82
N GLU A 33 -47.37 -21.14 -1.05
CA GLU A 33 -46.70 -20.81 -2.31
C GLU A 33 -45.32 -20.21 -2.04
N ILE A 34 -44.44 -20.21 -3.04
CA ILE A 34 -43.10 -19.62 -2.98
C ILE A 34 -43.23 -18.09 -2.90
N VAL A 35 -42.77 -17.49 -1.80
CA VAL A 35 -42.87 -16.04 -1.53
C VAL A 35 -41.54 -15.35 -1.86
N THR A 36 -41.57 -14.31 -2.69
CA THR A 36 -40.40 -13.46 -2.95
C THR A 36 -40.29 -12.37 -1.89
N VAL A 37 -39.29 -12.46 -1.01
CA VAL A 37 -39.03 -11.48 0.05
C VAL A 37 -38.27 -10.29 -0.53
N THR A 38 -38.90 -9.10 -0.54
CA THR A 38 -38.24 -7.84 -0.91
C THR A 38 -37.81 -7.06 0.35
N ARG A 39 -36.62 -6.46 0.29
CA ARG A 39 -36.11 -5.55 1.32
C ARG A 39 -36.92 -4.26 1.31
N ASN A 40 -37.61 -3.95 2.41
CA ASN A 40 -38.35 -2.69 2.58
C ASN A 40 -37.55 -1.77 3.50
N GLU A 41 -36.37 -1.38 3.01
CA GLU A 41 -35.34 -0.70 3.80
C GLU A 41 -35.52 0.82 3.87
N GLY A 42 -36.56 1.37 3.24
CA GLY A 42 -36.76 2.82 3.13
C GLY A 42 -35.75 3.45 2.17
N THR A 43 -35.38 4.70 2.42
CA THR A 43 -34.37 5.40 1.61
C THR A 43 -32.97 4.83 1.89
N VAL A 44 -32.22 4.54 0.82
CA VAL A 44 -30.80 4.15 0.93
C VAL A 44 -29.99 5.42 1.05
N SER A 45 -29.41 5.67 2.22
CA SER A 45 -28.60 6.86 2.48
C SER A 45 -27.19 6.72 1.90
N GLU A 46 -26.64 5.50 1.88
CA GLU A 46 -25.37 5.20 1.23
C GLU A 46 -25.41 3.82 0.57
N GLU A 47 -25.07 3.77 -0.72
CA GLU A 47 -24.78 2.51 -1.40
C GLU A 47 -23.46 1.95 -0.85
N GLY A 48 -23.57 0.83 -0.13
CA GLY A 48 -22.41 0.09 0.37
C GLY A 48 -21.98 -1.02 -0.58
N ASP A 49 -20.75 -1.49 -0.36
CA ASP A 49 -20.21 -2.68 -0.96
C ASP A 49 -20.82 -3.97 -0.36
N ALA A 50 -20.58 -5.10 -1.03
CA ALA A 50 -21.11 -6.41 -0.62
C ALA A 50 -20.47 -7.00 0.65
N PHE A 51 -19.31 -6.47 1.05
CA PHE A 51 -18.53 -6.95 2.20
C PHE A 51 -18.45 -5.88 3.29
N ASP A 52 -18.19 -6.32 4.52
CA ASP A 52 -17.98 -5.44 5.66
C ASP A 52 -16.81 -4.48 5.42
N ALA A 53 -17.10 -3.18 5.51
CA ALA A 53 -16.15 -2.14 5.17
C ALA A 53 -14.95 -2.12 6.11
N ASP A 54 -15.15 -2.35 7.42
CA ASP A 54 -14.07 -2.29 8.39
C ASP A 54 -13.05 -3.39 8.15
N THR A 55 -13.54 -4.62 7.97
CA THR A 55 -12.72 -5.79 7.67
C THR A 55 -11.96 -5.62 6.36
N MET A 56 -12.64 -5.13 5.31
CA MET A 56 -12.02 -4.99 4.00
C MET A 56 -11.07 -3.82 3.92
N ASN A 57 -11.37 -2.67 4.53
CA ASN A 57 -10.45 -1.55 4.58
C ASN A 57 -9.16 -1.89 5.34
N ASN A 58 -9.25 -2.70 6.42
CA ASN A 58 -8.07 -3.21 7.09
C ASN A 58 -7.22 -4.12 6.18
N LEU A 59 -7.86 -4.96 5.36
CA LEU A 59 -7.17 -5.79 4.38
C LEU A 59 -6.47 -4.94 3.31
N GLU A 60 -7.14 -3.93 2.78
CA GLU A 60 -6.57 -2.98 1.81
C GLU A 60 -5.35 -2.25 2.38
N GLU A 61 -5.38 -1.87 3.67
CA GLU A 61 -4.22 -1.30 4.37
C GLU A 61 -3.03 -2.24 4.45
N ARG A 62 -3.28 -3.52 4.75
CA ARG A 62 -2.22 -4.52 4.83
C ARG A 62 -1.58 -4.78 3.46
N ILE A 63 -2.39 -4.76 2.40
CA ILE A 63 -1.88 -4.89 1.03
C ILE A 63 -1.04 -3.66 0.65
N ASP A 64 -1.52 -2.47 0.97
CA ASP A 64 -0.81 -1.21 0.68
C ASP A 64 0.55 -1.15 1.40
N ALA A 65 0.59 -1.56 2.68
CA ALA A 65 1.83 -1.68 3.45
C ALA A 65 2.82 -2.69 2.81
N GLY A 66 2.33 -3.84 2.34
CA GLY A 66 3.17 -4.85 1.68
C GLY A 66 3.78 -4.33 0.36
N PHE A 67 3.01 -3.57 -0.44
CA PHE A 67 3.54 -2.94 -1.65
C PHE A 67 4.55 -1.82 -1.33
N ALA A 68 4.32 -1.04 -0.28
CA ALA A 68 5.26 -0.02 0.16
C ALA A 68 6.61 -0.62 0.60
N GLU A 69 6.57 -1.72 1.36
CA GLU A 69 7.77 -2.47 1.77
C GLU A 69 8.53 -3.02 0.56
N LEU A 70 7.83 -3.67 -0.37
CA LEU A 70 8.44 -4.23 -1.59
C LEU A 70 9.12 -3.14 -2.44
N ASN A 71 8.44 -2.01 -2.65
CA ASN A 71 8.99 -0.91 -3.43
C ASN A 71 10.20 -0.26 -2.73
N GLY A 72 10.18 -0.16 -1.40
CA GLY A 72 11.34 0.27 -0.62
C GLY A 72 12.54 -0.65 -0.85
N ASN A 73 12.36 -1.96 -0.66
CA ASN A 73 13.41 -2.97 -0.85
C ASN A 73 13.97 -3.00 -2.28
N LEU A 74 13.11 -2.82 -3.28
CA LEU A 74 13.54 -2.74 -4.68
C LEU A 74 14.41 -1.49 -4.92
N THR A 75 14.05 -0.35 -4.32
CA THR A 75 14.80 0.91 -4.42
C THR A 75 16.22 0.76 -3.84
N TYR A 76 16.36 0.10 -2.68
CA TYR A 76 17.68 -0.18 -2.09
C TYR A 76 18.53 -1.10 -2.98
N SER A 77 17.91 -2.07 -3.66
CA SER A 77 18.63 -3.00 -4.53
C SER A 77 19.22 -2.35 -5.79
N THR A 78 18.62 -1.27 -6.30
CA THR A 78 19.07 -0.60 -7.54
C THR A 78 20.16 0.44 -7.33
N GLU A 79 20.27 1.00 -6.12
CA GLU A 79 21.28 2.04 -5.81
C GLU A 79 22.46 1.52 -4.98
N GLU A 80 22.28 0.52 -4.10
CA GLU A 80 23.38 -0.01 -3.26
C GLU A 80 24.17 -1.19 -3.89
N THR A 81 23.62 -1.88 -4.89
CA THR A 81 24.21 -3.17 -5.34
C THR A 81 25.38 -3.03 -6.32
N ILE A 82 25.58 -1.91 -7.01
CA ILE A 82 26.69 -1.84 -7.99
C ILE A 82 27.94 -1.12 -7.40
N CYS A 83 27.79 -0.19 -6.47
CA CYS A 83 28.94 0.55 -5.93
C CYS A 83 28.97 0.75 -4.40
N GLY A 84 27.84 0.62 -3.69
CA GLY A 84 27.76 0.96 -2.27
C GLY A 84 28.25 -0.12 -1.30
N LYS A 85 28.10 -1.41 -1.65
CA LYS A 85 28.43 -2.51 -0.72
C LYS A 85 29.93 -2.88 -0.67
N TRP A 86 30.72 -2.49 -1.67
CA TRP A 86 32.16 -2.78 -1.70
C TRP A 86 33.03 -1.56 -1.39
N ILE A 87 32.46 -0.36 -1.34
CA ILE A 87 33.17 0.89 -1.11
C ILE A 87 32.23 1.85 -0.38
N ASP A 88 32.39 1.99 0.93
CA ASP A 88 31.82 3.14 1.63
C ASP A 88 32.50 4.40 1.10
N GLY A 89 31.81 5.13 0.22
CA GLY A 89 32.33 6.33 -0.45
C GLY A 89 32.87 7.38 0.52
N SER A 90 32.38 7.40 1.77
CA SER A 90 32.92 8.26 2.82
C SER A 90 34.32 7.84 3.26
N ASN A 91 34.57 6.54 3.40
CA ASN A 91 35.88 6.01 3.81
C ASN A 91 36.93 6.18 2.71
N ILE A 92 36.59 5.93 1.44
CA ILE A 92 37.53 6.16 0.33
C ILE A 92 37.84 7.65 0.17
N TYR A 93 36.85 8.53 0.23
CA TYR A 93 37.11 9.98 0.14
C TYR A 93 38.06 10.45 1.25
N ARG A 94 37.88 9.97 2.48
CA ARG A 94 38.77 10.27 3.62
C ARG A 94 40.20 9.78 3.39
N VAL A 95 40.36 8.53 2.94
CA VAL A 95 41.69 7.94 2.66
C VAL A 95 42.39 8.69 1.53
N VAL A 96 41.71 8.95 0.41
CA VAL A 96 42.28 9.67 -0.74
C VAL A 96 42.71 11.09 -0.35
N LYS A 97 41.89 11.81 0.43
CA LYS A 97 42.26 13.14 0.95
C LYS A 97 43.50 13.09 1.83
N GLN A 98 43.58 12.13 2.75
CA GLN A 98 44.73 11.99 3.64
C GLN A 98 46.02 11.70 2.87
N VAL A 99 45.97 10.76 1.92
CA VAL A 99 47.12 10.40 1.07
C VAL A 99 47.59 11.60 0.25
N THR A 100 46.65 12.34 -0.36
CA THR A 100 46.97 13.53 -1.15
C THR A 100 47.63 14.62 -0.30
N SER A 101 47.11 14.87 0.91
CA SER A 101 47.69 15.82 1.85
C SER A 101 49.11 15.44 2.27
N ASN A 102 49.34 14.16 2.56
CA ASN A 102 50.65 13.65 2.96
C ASN A 102 51.68 13.79 1.85
N ILE A 103 51.29 13.47 0.61
CA ILE A 103 52.15 13.62 -0.58
C ILE A 103 52.54 15.09 -0.76
N ASN A 104 51.57 16.01 -0.74
CA ASN A 104 51.85 17.44 -0.92
C ASN A 104 52.77 17.98 0.18
N THR A 105 52.56 17.55 1.43
CA THR A 105 53.42 17.96 2.55
C THR A 105 54.85 17.46 2.38
N ASN A 106 55.04 16.21 1.97
CA ASN A 106 56.36 15.63 1.72
C ASN A 106 57.07 16.30 0.53
N ILE A 107 56.36 16.60 -0.56
CA ILE A 107 56.94 17.31 -1.71
C ILE A 107 57.42 18.69 -1.30
N VAL A 108 56.60 19.45 -0.54
CA VAL A 108 56.98 20.78 -0.06
C VAL A 108 58.21 20.70 0.85
N ALA A 109 58.24 19.74 1.78
CA ALA A 109 59.37 19.53 2.69
C ALA A 109 60.67 19.14 1.95
N MET A 110 60.57 18.47 0.80
CA MET A 110 61.73 18.12 -0.05
C MET A 110 62.18 19.26 -0.97
N SER A 111 61.36 20.31 -1.13
CA SER A 111 61.65 21.47 -1.99
C SER A 111 62.25 22.66 -1.24
N LEU A 112 62.46 22.53 0.08
CA LEU A 112 63.15 23.45 0.98
C LEU A 112 64.58 22.97 1.23
#